data_AF-A0A7W3N1M4-F1
#
_entry.id   AF-A0A7W3N1M4-F1
#
_cell.length_a   1.000
_cell.length_b   1.000
_cell.length_c   1.000
_cell.angle_alpha   90.00
_cell.angle_beta   90.00
_cell.angle_gamma   90.00
#
_symmetry.space_group_name_H-M   'P 1'
#
loop_
_entity.id
_entity.type
_entity.pdbx_description
1 polymer ?
#
loop_
_entity_poly.entity_id
_entity_poly.type
_entity_poly.pdbx_seq_one_letter_code
_entity_poly.pdbx_strand_id
1 'polypeptide(L)'
;MTVCLTPAPAAPPWGRAPLYLTPPSSPSVHAHLDAGALGAIITPASGNHVREGWWWAADNGVFSGSYPGDDAYLEWLCRWRPYADRCLFVVAPDVVADHHGTYARARQMLPRIRDLGYPAAFVAQNGFEYEAWYLWDEFDALFIGGTTAWKLGSDAALLARTAHDMGKWVHMGRVNSHLRLAYADAECWADSVDGTYLTYGPDKNLPRLLSWTRAVSNQETLF
;
A
#
# COMPACT_ATOMS: atom_id res chain seq x y z
N MET A 1 -20.04 7.35 34.07
CA MET A 1 -18.99 7.57 33.05
C MET A 1 -19.64 7.30 31.70
N THR A 2 -19.95 8.36 30.95
CA THR A 2 -20.51 8.24 29.61
C THR A 2 -19.35 7.93 28.66
N VAL A 3 -19.29 6.70 28.15
CA VAL A 3 -18.36 6.33 27.09
C VAL A 3 -18.74 7.17 25.87
N CYS A 4 -17.92 8.18 25.56
CA CYS A 4 -18.04 8.95 24.35
C CYS A 4 -17.62 8.03 23.20
N LEU A 5 -18.59 7.34 22.59
CA LEU A 5 -18.37 6.57 21.37
C LEU A 5 -17.94 7.58 20.29
N THR A 6 -16.67 7.54 19.89
CA THR A 6 -16.23 8.21 18.67
C THR A 6 -17.05 7.66 17.52
N PRO A 7 -17.64 8.50 16.66
CA PRO A 7 -18.36 8.01 15.49
C PRO A 7 -17.42 7.16 14.65
N ALA A 8 -17.94 6.07 14.10
CA ALA A 8 -17.19 5.24 13.15
C ALA A 8 -16.65 6.15 12.04
N PRO A 9 -15.39 5.97 11.60
CA PRO A 9 -14.84 6.75 10.51
C PRO A 9 -15.75 6.64 9.29
N ALA A 10 -15.93 7.74 8.57
CA ALA A 10 -16.69 7.73 7.33
C ALA A 10 -16.10 6.68 6.38
N ALA A 11 -16.97 5.92 5.71
CA ALA A 11 -16.52 4.94 4.72
C ALA A 11 -15.63 5.62 3.67
N PRO A 12 -14.53 4.98 3.24
CA PRO A 12 -13.63 5.59 2.29
C PRO A 12 -14.31 5.80 0.93
N PRO A 13 -13.89 6.82 0.15
CA PRO A 13 -14.56 7.20 -1.09
C PRO A 13 -14.49 6.12 -2.19
N TRP A 14 -13.60 5.14 -2.08
CA TRP A 14 -13.48 4.01 -3.02
C TRP A 14 -14.32 2.77 -2.65
N GLY A 15 -15.08 2.82 -1.56
CA GLY A 15 -15.96 1.72 -1.13
C GLY A 15 -15.26 0.64 -0.29
N ARG A 16 -15.86 -0.56 -0.23
CA ARG A 16 -15.42 -1.65 0.67
C ARG A 16 -14.14 -2.36 0.22
N ALA A 17 -14.00 -2.60 -1.08
CA ALA A 17 -12.84 -3.34 -1.59
C ALA A 17 -11.53 -2.54 -1.39
N PRO A 18 -10.36 -3.21 -1.32
CA PRO A 18 -9.08 -2.54 -1.21
C PRO A 18 -8.89 -1.54 -2.35
N LEU A 19 -8.39 -0.34 -2.04
CA LEU A 19 -8.07 0.67 -3.05
C LEU A 19 -6.95 0.15 -3.96
N TYR A 20 -7.21 0.07 -5.26
CA TYR A 20 -6.18 -0.32 -6.22
C TYR A 20 -5.31 0.88 -6.57
N LEU A 21 -4.02 0.80 -6.23
CA LEU A 21 -3.01 1.79 -6.54
C LEU A 21 -2.33 1.48 -7.88
N THR A 22 -2.19 2.50 -8.72
CA THR A 22 -1.61 2.36 -10.06
C THR A 22 -0.74 3.55 -10.44
N PRO A 23 0.31 3.36 -11.25
CA PRO A 23 1.00 4.47 -11.89
C PRO A 23 0.02 5.32 -12.71
N PRO A 24 0.05 6.66 -12.57
CA PRO A 24 -0.68 7.57 -13.45
C PRO A 24 -0.17 7.43 -14.89
N SER A 25 -0.90 6.72 -15.75
CA SER A 25 -0.37 6.18 -17.02
C SER A 25 -1.16 6.54 -18.28
N SER A 26 -2.44 6.89 -18.15
CA SER A 26 -3.28 7.32 -19.28
C SER A 26 -4.35 8.32 -18.83
N PRO A 27 -4.96 9.08 -19.75
CA PRO A 27 -6.09 9.95 -19.44
C PRO A 27 -7.26 9.21 -18.76
N SER A 28 -7.55 7.97 -19.17
CA SER A 28 -8.61 7.15 -18.57
C SER A 28 -8.29 6.79 -17.11
N VAL A 29 -7.02 6.47 -16.83
CA VAL A 29 -6.54 6.22 -15.46
C VAL A 29 -6.63 7.50 -14.63
N HIS A 30 -6.17 8.65 -15.18
CA HIS A 30 -6.27 9.95 -14.49
C HIS A 30 -7.70 10.28 -14.08
N ALA A 31 -8.70 10.06 -14.95
CA ALA A 31 -10.10 10.33 -14.61
C ALA A 31 -10.58 9.50 -13.40
N HIS A 32 -10.07 8.28 -13.21
CA HIS A 32 -10.42 7.44 -12.05
C HIS A 32 -9.62 7.80 -10.79
N LEU A 33 -8.41 8.34 -10.94
CA LEU A 33 -7.64 8.93 -9.85
C LEU A 33 -8.32 10.23 -9.36
N ASP A 34 -8.75 11.10 -10.29
CA ASP A 34 -9.48 12.34 -10.00
C ASP A 34 -10.80 12.05 -9.27
N ALA A 35 -11.49 10.97 -9.64
CA ALA A 35 -12.72 10.52 -8.99
C ALA A 35 -12.50 9.78 -7.66
N GLY A 36 -11.24 9.48 -7.28
CA GLY A 36 -10.92 8.70 -6.08
C GLY A 36 -11.29 7.21 -6.14
N ALA A 37 -11.63 6.69 -7.33
CA ALA A 37 -11.94 5.28 -7.54
C ALA A 37 -10.68 4.40 -7.65
N LEU A 38 -9.54 5.02 -7.94
CA LEU A 38 -8.20 4.44 -7.90
C LEU A 38 -7.29 5.37 -7.08
N GLY A 39 -6.19 4.81 -6.56
CA GLY A 39 -5.12 5.60 -5.95
C GLY A 39 -3.89 5.66 -6.85
N ALA A 40 -3.09 6.70 -6.71
CA ALA A 40 -1.82 6.81 -7.43
C ALA A 40 -0.72 6.08 -6.65
N ILE A 41 0.14 5.34 -7.34
CA ILE A 41 1.43 4.92 -6.78
C ILE A 41 2.55 5.47 -7.66
N ILE A 42 3.49 6.17 -7.04
CA ILE A 42 4.61 6.81 -7.74
C ILE A 42 5.94 6.31 -7.20
N THR A 43 6.95 6.30 -8.07
CA THR A 43 8.33 5.91 -7.71
C THR A 43 9.30 6.98 -8.21
N PRO A 44 10.50 7.10 -7.60
CA PRO A 44 11.51 8.07 -8.02
C PRO A 44 11.85 7.99 -9.51
N ALA A 45 11.91 6.77 -10.06
CA ALA A 45 12.30 6.53 -11.45
C ALA A 45 11.16 6.68 -12.46
N SER A 46 9.90 6.76 -12.01
CA SER A 46 8.74 6.76 -12.92
C SER A 46 8.53 8.08 -13.68
N GLY A 47 9.04 9.20 -13.16
CA GLY A 47 8.72 10.54 -13.69
C GLY A 47 7.26 10.98 -13.48
N ASN A 48 6.45 10.19 -12.78
CA ASN A 48 5.06 10.53 -12.48
C ASN A 48 4.96 11.60 -11.38
N HIS A 49 3.86 12.35 -11.41
CA HIS A 49 3.58 13.43 -10.45
C HIS A 49 2.28 13.15 -9.68
N VAL A 50 2.24 13.58 -8.41
CA VAL A 50 0.99 13.67 -7.63
C VAL A 50 0.23 14.93 -8.04
N ARG A 51 -1.10 14.85 -8.06
CA ARG A 51 -1.99 15.99 -8.26
C ARG A 51 -2.87 16.22 -7.03
N GLU A 52 -3.33 17.45 -6.88
CA GLU A 52 -4.27 17.85 -5.83
C GLU A 52 -5.49 16.92 -5.77
N GLY A 53 -5.87 16.49 -4.57
CA GLY A 53 -7.04 15.65 -4.32
C GLY A 53 -6.84 14.14 -4.55
N TRP A 54 -5.72 13.69 -5.12
CA TRP A 54 -5.45 12.27 -5.30
C TRP A 54 -5.07 11.60 -3.99
N TRP A 55 -5.68 10.44 -3.71
CA TRP A 55 -5.12 9.48 -2.77
C TRP A 55 -3.88 8.83 -3.39
N TRP A 56 -2.77 8.80 -2.67
CA TRP A 56 -1.52 8.33 -3.26
C TRP A 56 -0.59 7.64 -2.27
N ALA A 57 0.31 6.81 -2.78
CA ALA A 57 1.41 6.24 -2.04
C ALA A 57 2.73 6.36 -2.82
N ALA A 58 3.85 6.27 -2.11
CA ALA A 58 5.18 6.28 -2.70
C ALA A 58 5.87 4.93 -2.51
N ASP A 59 6.15 4.24 -3.61
CA ASP A 59 7.02 3.05 -3.60
C ASP A 59 8.50 3.49 -3.72
N ASN A 60 9.39 2.70 -3.15
CA ASN A 60 10.83 2.98 -3.11
C ASN A 60 11.53 2.57 -4.44
N GLY A 61 11.02 1.58 -5.17
CA GLY A 61 11.64 1.03 -6.38
C GLY A 61 12.77 0.02 -6.14
N VAL A 62 12.93 -0.52 -4.94
CA VAL A 62 13.94 -1.54 -4.60
C VAL A 62 13.73 -2.81 -5.44
N PHE A 63 12.48 -3.28 -5.56
CA PHE A 63 12.18 -4.50 -6.31
C PHE A 63 12.57 -4.42 -7.80
N SER A 64 12.46 -3.24 -8.42
CA SER A 64 12.85 -2.98 -9.81
C SER A 64 14.33 -2.58 -9.96
N GLY A 65 15.09 -2.51 -8.87
CA GLY A 65 16.49 -2.05 -8.90
C GLY A 65 16.65 -0.56 -9.21
N SER A 66 15.61 0.24 -9.01
CA SER A 66 15.56 1.67 -9.35
C SER A 66 15.56 2.58 -8.12
N TYR A 67 15.83 2.04 -6.93
CA TYR A 67 15.96 2.82 -5.71
C TYR A 67 17.15 3.78 -5.83
N PRO A 68 16.96 5.10 -5.66
CA PRO A 68 18.00 6.09 -5.96
C PRO A 68 19.05 6.24 -4.85
N GLY A 69 18.89 5.55 -3.71
CA GLY A 69 19.63 5.80 -2.49
C GLY A 69 18.85 6.70 -1.53
N ASP A 70 19.16 6.61 -0.24
CA ASP A 70 18.34 7.17 0.85
C ASP A 70 18.18 8.69 0.76
N ASP A 71 19.28 9.42 0.56
CA ASP A 71 19.23 10.89 0.55
C ASP A 71 18.47 11.41 -0.67
N ALA A 72 18.70 10.81 -1.85
CA ALA A 72 17.96 11.14 -3.07
C ALA A 72 16.48 10.76 -2.96
N TYR A 73 16.15 9.65 -2.27
CA TYR A 73 14.78 9.24 -2.01
C TYR A 73 14.05 10.26 -1.13
N LEU A 74 14.66 10.69 -0.03
CA LEU A 74 14.09 11.70 0.86
C LEU A 74 13.97 13.08 0.20
N GLU A 75 14.96 13.49 -0.59
CA GLU A 75 14.89 14.73 -1.37
C GLU A 75 13.73 14.68 -2.38
N TRP A 76 13.53 13.53 -3.02
CA TRP A 76 12.39 13.32 -3.91
C TRP A 76 11.06 13.38 -3.14
N LEU A 77 10.97 12.77 -1.96
CA LEU A 77 9.78 12.83 -1.10
C LEU A 77 9.45 14.26 -0.62
N CYS A 78 10.46 15.11 -0.40
CA CYS A 78 10.25 16.52 -0.03
C CYS A 78 9.38 17.28 -1.05
N ARG A 79 9.42 16.90 -2.33
CA ARG A 79 8.67 17.56 -3.41
C ARG A 79 7.16 17.35 -3.29
N TRP A 80 6.74 16.30 -2.60
CA TRP A 80 5.33 15.91 -2.48
C TRP A 80 4.68 16.34 -1.17
N ARG A 81 5.42 17.04 -0.29
CA ARG A 81 4.91 17.47 1.02
C ARG A 81 3.63 18.29 0.94
N PRO A 82 3.41 19.13 -0.09
CA PRO A 82 2.12 19.81 -0.26
C PRO A 82 0.91 18.87 -0.37
N TYR A 83 1.10 17.60 -0.72
CA TYR A 83 0.04 16.58 -0.87
C TYR A 83 0.06 15.52 0.24
N ALA A 84 0.75 15.77 1.35
CA ALA A 84 0.94 14.79 2.43
C ALA A 84 -0.39 14.39 3.12
N ASP A 85 -1.39 15.26 3.11
CA ASP A 85 -2.72 15.03 3.70
C ASP A 85 -3.51 13.89 3.03
N ARG A 86 -3.18 13.57 1.77
CA ARG A 86 -3.75 12.45 1.00
C ARG A 86 -2.76 11.32 0.76
N CYS A 87 -1.58 11.39 1.37
CA CYS A 87 -0.61 10.31 1.30
C CYS A 87 -1.06 9.15 2.21
N LEU A 88 -1.32 7.99 1.60
CA LEU A 88 -1.69 6.77 2.29
C LEU A 88 -0.49 6.21 3.06
N PHE A 89 0.66 6.15 2.41
CA PHE A 89 1.93 5.73 3.00
C PHE A 89 3.12 5.99 2.06
N VAL A 90 4.32 5.98 2.64
CA VAL A 90 5.60 6.00 1.93
C VAL A 90 6.41 4.76 2.35
N VAL A 91 6.89 3.99 1.38
CA VAL A 91 7.54 2.70 1.63
C VAL A 91 9.01 2.88 2.05
N ALA A 92 9.36 2.43 3.25
CA ALA A 92 10.76 2.33 3.66
C ALA A 92 11.49 1.29 2.80
N PRO A 93 12.79 1.48 2.50
CA PRO A 93 13.56 0.53 1.71
C PRO A 93 13.74 -0.81 2.40
N ASP A 94 13.59 -1.89 1.65
CA ASP A 94 13.51 -3.26 2.14
C ASP A 94 14.53 -4.22 1.48
N VAL A 95 14.51 -5.48 1.90
CA VAL A 95 15.27 -6.59 1.29
C VAL A 95 14.30 -7.72 0.98
N VAL A 96 14.11 -7.99 -0.31
CA VAL A 96 13.11 -8.96 -0.77
C VAL A 96 13.38 -10.34 -0.17
N ALA A 97 12.34 -10.92 0.45
CA ALA A 97 12.36 -12.21 1.11
C ALA A 97 13.33 -12.33 2.31
N ASP A 98 13.70 -11.22 2.95
CA ASP A 98 14.56 -11.21 4.13
C ASP A 98 14.05 -10.19 5.16
N HIS A 99 13.42 -10.66 6.23
CA HIS A 99 12.96 -9.79 7.32
C HIS A 99 14.10 -9.06 8.02
N HIS A 100 15.20 -9.74 8.38
CA HIS A 100 16.29 -9.13 9.13
C HIS A 100 16.99 -8.04 8.31
N GLY A 101 17.26 -8.33 7.04
CA GLY A 101 17.80 -7.35 6.10
C GLY A 101 16.86 -6.15 5.94
N THR A 102 15.55 -6.41 5.86
CA THR A 102 14.53 -5.36 5.78
C THR A 102 14.49 -4.50 7.03
N TYR A 103 14.48 -5.09 8.23
CA TYR A 103 14.50 -4.33 9.48
C TYR A 103 15.77 -3.49 9.62
N ALA A 104 16.93 -4.09 9.37
CA ALA A 104 18.22 -3.38 9.45
C ALA A 104 18.25 -2.12 8.57
N ARG A 105 17.60 -2.18 7.38
CA ARG A 105 17.52 -1.07 6.43
C ARG A 105 16.39 -0.08 6.76
N ALA A 106 15.19 -0.58 7.06
CA ALA A 106 14.01 0.24 7.24
C ALA A 106 14.04 1.04 8.56
N ARG A 107 14.61 0.49 9.65
CA ARG A 107 14.58 1.12 10.98
C ARG A 107 15.16 2.54 11.03
N GLN A 108 16.10 2.85 10.14
CA GLN A 108 16.68 4.20 10.04
C GLN A 108 15.82 5.15 9.18
N MET A 109 15.00 4.59 8.28
CA MET A 109 14.23 5.36 7.31
C MET A 109 12.81 5.65 7.77
N LEU A 110 12.19 4.75 8.53
CA LEU A 110 10.85 4.93 9.11
C LEU A 110 10.70 6.28 9.86
N PRO A 111 11.58 6.65 10.82
CA PRO A 111 11.48 7.96 11.48
C PRO A 111 11.74 9.13 10.51
N ARG A 112 12.69 8.98 9.57
CA ARG A 112 12.99 10.05 8.58
C ARG A 112 11.80 10.33 7.65
N ILE A 113 11.04 9.30 7.29
CA ILE A 113 9.80 9.43 6.52
C ILE A 113 8.73 10.16 7.34
N ARG A 114 8.56 9.77 8.62
CA ARG A 114 7.64 10.45 9.56
C ARG A 114 7.99 11.92 9.77
N ASP A 115 9.27 12.25 9.88
CA ASP A 115 9.76 13.63 10.03
C ASP A 115 9.41 14.52 8.82
N LEU A 116 9.22 13.93 7.63
CA LEU A 116 8.74 14.66 6.45
C LEU A 116 7.22 14.92 6.47
N GLY A 117 6.49 14.26 7.38
CA GLY A 117 5.05 14.37 7.58
C GLY A 117 4.23 13.26 6.91
N TYR A 118 4.85 12.13 6.54
CA TYR A 118 4.15 11.02 5.90
C TYR A 118 3.96 9.81 6.83
N PRO A 119 2.89 9.02 6.65
CA PRO A 119 2.80 7.68 7.23
C PRO A 119 3.90 6.78 6.66
N ALA A 120 4.69 6.16 7.53
CA ALA A 120 5.80 5.30 7.12
C ALA A 120 5.37 3.84 6.98
N ALA A 121 5.64 3.23 5.83
CA ALA A 121 5.34 1.83 5.57
C ALA A 121 6.56 0.94 5.81
N PHE A 122 6.39 -0.11 6.61
CA PHE A 122 7.35 -1.20 6.74
C PHE A 122 6.95 -2.35 5.82
N VAL A 123 7.91 -2.91 5.08
CA VAL A 123 7.65 -4.05 4.19
C VAL A 123 7.81 -5.36 4.95
N ALA A 124 6.70 -6.06 5.18
CA ALA A 124 6.71 -7.41 5.68
C ALA A 124 7.36 -8.34 4.65
N GLN A 125 8.43 -9.03 5.07
CA GLN A 125 9.17 -9.99 4.26
C GLN A 125 9.24 -11.33 5.02
N ASN A 126 9.67 -12.38 4.33
CA ASN A 126 9.84 -13.71 4.90
C ASN A 126 10.60 -13.66 6.24
N GLY A 127 10.03 -14.27 7.28
CA GLY A 127 10.60 -14.33 8.63
C GLY A 127 10.04 -13.30 9.61
N PHE A 128 9.25 -12.32 9.15
CA PHE A 128 8.65 -11.30 10.03
C PHE A 128 7.72 -11.92 11.08
N GLU A 129 7.07 -13.04 10.76
CA GLU A 129 6.18 -13.78 11.64
C GLU A 129 6.83 -14.22 12.97
N TYR A 130 8.17 -14.32 13.01
CA TYR A 130 8.91 -14.72 14.20
C TYR A 130 9.31 -13.54 15.10
N GLU A 131 9.20 -12.29 14.61
CA GLU A 131 9.75 -11.10 15.27
C GLU A 131 8.80 -9.89 15.31
N ALA A 132 7.54 -10.06 14.91
CA ALA A 132 6.61 -8.93 14.78
C ALA A 132 6.29 -8.18 16.09
N TRP A 133 6.38 -8.84 17.24
CA TRP A 133 5.83 -8.38 18.53
C TRP A 133 6.37 -7.02 19.03
N TYR A 134 7.59 -6.61 18.64
CA TYR A 134 8.20 -5.35 19.11
C TYR A 134 8.17 -4.21 18.08
N LEU A 135 7.79 -4.50 16.83
CA LEU A 135 7.99 -3.56 15.71
C LEU A 135 6.76 -2.70 15.40
N TRP A 136 5.60 -3.03 15.95
CA TRP A 136 4.33 -2.40 15.55
C TRP A 136 4.29 -0.88 15.77
N ASP A 137 5.02 -0.33 16.73
CA ASP A 137 5.05 1.12 16.96
C ASP A 137 6.00 1.87 15.99
N GLU A 138 6.88 1.16 15.29
CA GLU A 138 7.88 1.76 14.41
C GLU A 138 7.33 2.21 13.05
N PHE A 139 6.15 1.72 12.65
CA PHE A 139 5.54 2.04 11.35
C PHE A 139 4.04 2.33 11.46
N ASP A 140 3.49 2.94 10.41
CA ASP A 140 2.09 3.36 10.30
C ASP A 140 1.31 2.48 9.31
N ALA A 141 2.03 1.89 8.35
CA ALA A 141 1.48 0.99 7.36
C ALA A 141 2.29 -0.32 7.26
N LEU A 142 1.61 -1.46 7.11
CA LEU A 142 2.22 -2.74 6.80
C LEU A 142 2.07 -3.05 5.32
N PHE A 143 3.19 -3.07 4.59
CA PHE A 143 3.24 -3.50 3.20
C PHE A 143 3.56 -5.00 3.15
N ILE A 144 2.63 -5.83 2.67
CA ILE A 144 2.82 -7.27 2.47
C ILE A 144 3.66 -7.54 1.22
N GLY A 145 4.98 -7.60 1.43
CA GLY A 145 6.01 -7.95 0.47
C GLY A 145 6.18 -9.46 0.36
N GLY A 146 7.42 -9.95 0.45
CA GLY A 146 7.75 -11.37 0.49
C GLY A 146 7.70 -12.10 -0.84
N THR A 147 8.10 -13.36 -0.80
CA THR A 147 7.88 -14.30 -1.91
C THR A 147 6.39 -14.54 -2.14
N THR A 148 6.03 -15.01 -3.33
CA THR A 148 4.63 -15.35 -3.63
C THR A 148 4.08 -16.43 -2.71
N ALA A 149 4.89 -17.44 -2.36
CA ALA A 149 4.46 -18.54 -1.49
C ALA A 149 4.16 -18.05 -0.07
N TRP A 150 5.03 -17.21 0.48
CA TRP A 150 4.88 -16.69 1.84
C TRP A 150 3.73 -15.68 1.95
N LYS A 151 3.62 -14.71 1.02
CA LYS A 151 2.56 -13.69 1.08
C LYS A 151 1.14 -14.24 0.87
N LEU A 152 1.04 -15.45 0.34
CA LEU A 152 -0.22 -16.18 0.18
C LEU A 152 -0.46 -17.22 1.29
N GLY A 153 0.50 -17.36 2.21
CA GLY A 153 0.43 -18.28 3.33
C GLY A 153 -0.33 -17.70 4.53
N SER A 154 -0.56 -18.55 5.53
CA SER A 154 -1.24 -18.18 6.77
C SER A 154 -0.51 -17.09 7.55
N ASP A 155 0.82 -17.12 7.54
CA ASP A 155 1.64 -16.25 8.40
C ASP A 155 1.52 -14.79 7.97
N ALA A 156 1.66 -14.51 6.66
CA ALA A 156 1.47 -13.17 6.12
C ALA A 156 0.03 -12.67 6.30
N ALA A 157 -0.98 -13.54 6.16
CA ALA A 157 -2.37 -13.18 6.38
C ALA A 157 -2.66 -12.83 7.85
N LEU A 158 -2.09 -13.58 8.79
CA LEU A 158 -2.20 -13.29 10.22
C LEU A 158 -1.53 -11.96 10.60
N LEU A 159 -0.33 -11.70 10.06
CA LEU A 159 0.36 -10.41 10.24
C LEU A 159 -0.47 -9.25 9.69
N ALA A 160 -1.08 -9.40 8.51
CA ALA A 160 -1.93 -8.39 7.91
C ALA A 160 -3.15 -8.07 8.77
N ARG A 161 -3.88 -9.11 9.25
CA ARG A 161 -5.01 -8.92 10.17
C ARG A 161 -4.60 -8.31 11.51
N THR A 162 -3.45 -8.73 12.05
CA THR A 162 -2.90 -8.14 13.28
C THR A 162 -2.60 -6.65 13.07
N ALA A 163 -2.02 -6.27 11.94
CA ALA A 163 -1.77 -4.88 11.59
C ALA A 163 -3.08 -4.08 11.51
N HIS A 164 -4.10 -4.64 10.85
CA HIS A 164 -5.44 -4.04 10.78
C HIS A 164 -6.05 -3.82 12.18
N ASP A 165 -6.02 -4.83 13.05
CA ASP A 165 -6.53 -4.74 14.42
C ASP A 165 -5.77 -3.72 15.27
N MET A 166 -4.49 -3.48 14.95
CA MET A 166 -3.66 -2.44 15.56
C MET A 166 -3.82 -1.05 14.91
N GLY A 167 -4.77 -0.90 13.99
CA GLY A 167 -5.06 0.36 13.30
C GLY A 167 -3.99 0.79 12.31
N LYS A 168 -3.16 -0.13 11.81
CA LYS A 168 -2.19 0.12 10.74
C LYS A 168 -2.87 0.03 9.39
N TRP A 169 -2.42 0.83 8.45
CA TRP A 169 -2.82 0.68 7.05
C TRP A 169 -2.20 -0.58 6.44
N VAL A 170 -3.01 -1.48 5.87
CA VAL A 170 -2.54 -2.72 5.26
C VAL A 170 -2.50 -2.59 3.75
N HIS A 171 -1.33 -2.82 3.16
CA HIS A 171 -1.13 -2.79 1.72
C HIS A 171 -0.58 -4.12 1.22
N MET A 172 -1.08 -4.66 0.10
CA MET A 172 -0.50 -5.87 -0.51
C MET A 172 -0.02 -5.60 -1.95
N GLY A 173 1.28 -5.82 -2.19
CA GLY A 173 1.84 -5.64 -3.52
C GLY A 173 1.82 -6.88 -4.41
N ARG A 174 1.95 -6.66 -5.72
CA ARG A 174 1.91 -7.66 -6.82
C ARG A 174 0.55 -8.33 -7.01
N VAL A 175 -0.53 -7.56 -6.91
CA VAL A 175 -1.93 -7.99 -7.08
C VAL A 175 -2.39 -7.83 -8.54
N ASN A 176 -2.01 -8.79 -9.38
CA ASN A 176 -2.23 -8.75 -10.83
C ASN A 176 -3.41 -9.60 -11.34
N SER A 177 -4.31 -10.04 -10.46
CA SER A 177 -5.48 -10.84 -10.85
C SER A 177 -6.64 -10.66 -9.89
N HIS A 178 -7.86 -10.93 -10.37
CA HIS A 178 -9.07 -10.95 -9.54
C HIS A 178 -8.92 -11.86 -8.32
N LEU A 179 -8.41 -13.08 -8.52
CA LEU A 179 -8.22 -14.03 -7.41
C LEU A 179 -7.27 -13.46 -6.34
N ARG A 180 -6.24 -12.72 -6.76
CA ARG A 180 -5.30 -12.10 -5.82
C ARG A 180 -5.92 -10.92 -5.08
N LEU A 181 -6.76 -10.12 -5.75
CA LEU A 181 -7.50 -9.03 -5.11
C LEU A 181 -8.50 -9.57 -4.09
N ALA A 182 -9.24 -10.63 -4.44
CA ALA A 182 -10.17 -11.28 -3.52
C ALA A 182 -9.46 -11.87 -2.29
N TYR A 183 -8.28 -12.47 -2.47
CA TYR A 183 -7.44 -12.92 -1.35
C TYR A 183 -6.98 -11.75 -0.46
N ALA A 184 -6.48 -10.66 -1.06
CA ALA A 184 -6.01 -9.49 -0.31
C ALA A 184 -7.13 -8.88 0.55
N ASP A 185 -8.36 -8.86 0.02
CA ASP A 185 -9.55 -8.43 0.74
C ASP A 185 -9.94 -9.41 1.86
N ALA A 186 -10.24 -10.66 1.51
CA ALA A 186 -10.86 -11.60 2.43
C ALA A 186 -9.91 -12.13 3.52
N GLU A 187 -8.65 -12.40 3.15
CA GLU A 187 -7.69 -13.06 4.05
C GLU A 187 -6.76 -12.07 4.74
N CYS A 188 -6.32 -11.02 4.03
CA CYS A 188 -5.38 -10.04 4.56
C CYS A 188 -6.04 -8.78 5.11
N TRP A 189 -7.33 -8.55 4.84
CA TRP A 189 -8.04 -7.32 5.19
C TRP A 189 -7.29 -6.07 4.72
N ALA A 190 -6.76 -6.13 3.49
CA ALA A 190 -5.96 -5.04 2.95
C ALA A 190 -6.81 -3.79 2.69
N ASP A 191 -6.31 -2.63 3.08
CA ASP A 191 -6.91 -1.33 2.75
C ASP A 191 -6.59 -0.92 1.30
N SER A 192 -5.45 -1.37 0.78
CA SER A 192 -5.05 -1.12 -0.60
C SER A 192 -4.17 -2.23 -1.19
N VAL A 193 -4.07 -2.22 -2.51
CA VAL A 193 -3.20 -3.13 -3.26
C VAL A 193 -2.53 -2.41 -4.42
N ASP A 194 -1.39 -2.92 -4.88
CA ASP A 194 -0.78 -2.46 -6.13
C ASP A 194 -0.40 -3.65 -7.03
N GLY A 195 -0.27 -3.38 -8.32
CA GLY A 195 0.21 -4.36 -9.28
C GLY A 195 0.43 -3.75 -10.67
N THR A 196 1.23 -4.44 -11.47
CA THR A 196 1.59 -4.07 -12.85
C THR A 196 0.50 -4.33 -13.89
N TYR A 197 -0.71 -4.77 -13.49
CA TYR A 197 -1.78 -5.13 -14.43
C TYR A 197 -2.15 -4.01 -15.41
N LEU A 198 -2.23 -2.75 -14.93
CA LEU A 198 -2.52 -1.59 -15.79
C LEU A 198 -1.29 -1.09 -16.55
N THR A 199 -0.06 -1.39 -16.10
CA THR A 199 1.16 -1.07 -16.85
C THR A 199 1.15 -1.74 -18.23
N TYR A 200 0.60 -2.95 -18.33
CA TYR A 200 0.54 -3.72 -19.58
C TYR A 200 -0.79 -3.54 -20.33
N GLY A 201 -1.10 -2.30 -20.72
CA GLY A 201 -2.28 -1.95 -21.50
C GLY A 201 -3.37 -1.29 -20.65
N PRO A 202 -3.15 -0.06 -20.15
CA PRO A 202 -4.00 0.57 -19.14
C PRO A 202 -5.45 0.71 -19.61
N ASP A 203 -5.69 1.27 -20.79
CA ASP A 203 -7.05 1.51 -21.27
C ASP A 203 -7.81 0.21 -21.58
N LYS A 204 -7.09 -0.84 -22.04
CA LYS A 204 -7.67 -2.16 -22.30
C LYS A 204 -8.03 -2.90 -21.00
N ASN A 205 -7.16 -2.80 -20.00
CA ASN A 205 -7.27 -3.59 -18.77
C ASN A 205 -8.09 -2.88 -17.69
N LEU A 206 -8.21 -1.56 -17.73
CA LEU A 206 -8.93 -0.76 -16.75
C LEU A 206 -10.39 -1.22 -16.55
N PRO A 207 -11.22 -1.43 -17.59
CA PRO A 207 -12.59 -1.92 -17.38
C PRO A 207 -12.65 -3.27 -16.65
N ARG A 208 -11.66 -4.15 -16.89
CA ARG A 208 -11.56 -5.45 -16.26
C ARG A 208 -11.09 -5.35 -14.81
N LEU A 209 -10.13 -4.49 -14.50
CA LEU A 209 -9.73 -4.22 -13.12
C LEU A 209 -10.91 -3.66 -12.31
N LEU A 210 -11.64 -2.69 -12.87
CA LEU A 210 -12.82 -2.13 -12.22
C LEU A 210 -13.94 -3.15 -12.04
N SER A 211 -14.01 -4.20 -12.86
CA SER A 211 -14.96 -5.29 -12.62
C SER A 211 -14.55 -6.18 -11.45
N TRP A 212 -13.25 -6.34 -11.19
CA TRP A 212 -12.75 -7.05 -10.02
C TRP A 212 -13.08 -6.30 -8.73
N THR A 213 -12.84 -4.99 -8.69
CA THR A 213 -13.14 -4.16 -7.51
C THR A 213 -14.64 -4.17 -7.18
N ARG A 214 -15.50 -4.09 -8.19
CA ARG A 214 -16.96 -4.25 -8.02
C ARG A 214 -17.34 -5.64 -7.51
N ALA A 215 -16.75 -6.70 -8.08
CA ALA A 215 -17.04 -8.07 -7.66
C ALA A 215 -16.69 -8.30 -6.20
N VAL A 216 -15.49 -7.87 -5.78
CA VAL A 216 -15.06 -7.93 -4.37
C VAL A 216 -15.97 -7.08 -3.50
N SER A 217 -16.27 -5.83 -3.87
CA SER A 217 -17.15 -4.96 -3.07
C SER A 217 -18.53 -5.57 -2.82
N ASN A 218 -19.05 -6.34 -3.78
CA ASN A 218 -20.37 -6.98 -3.72
C ASN A 218 -20.36 -8.37 -3.07
N GLN A 219 -19.21 -8.93 -2.70
CA GLN A 219 -19.18 -10.14 -1.89
C GLN A 219 -19.72 -9.82 -0.51
N GLU A 220 -20.88 -10.41 -0.18
CA GLU A 220 -21.38 -10.41 1.19
C GLU A 220 -20.33 -11.07 2.09
N THR A 221 -19.92 -10.36 3.15
CA THR A 221 -19.15 -10.96 4.22
C THR A 221 -20.03 -12.00 4.90
N LEU A 222 -19.88 -13.25 4.48
CA LEU A 222 -20.42 -14.41 5.18
C LEU A 222 -19.64 -14.53 6.51
N PHE A 223 -20.12 -13.82 7.54
CA PHE A 223 -19.71 -14.02 8.93
C PHE A 223 -20.48 -15.19 9.54
#